data_AF-A0A3A9G791-F1
#
_entry.id   AF-A0A3A9G791-F1
#
_cell.length_a   1.000
_cell.length_b   1.000
_cell.length_c   1.000
_cell.angle_alpha   90.00
_cell.angle_beta   90.00
_cell.angle_gamma   90.00
#
_symmetry.space_group_name_H-M   'P 1'
#
loop_
_entity.id
_entity.type
_entity.pdbx_description
1 polymer ?
#
loop_
_entity_poly.entity_id
_entity_poly.type
_entity_poly.pdbx_seq_one_letter_code
_entity_poly.pdbx_strand_id
1 'polypeptide(L)'
;MKKNIILWLAVSAVVMLALPWLAVTLVKGDAGMAVCFLLFFALNPLYSVIFGVFAGKDMKHLWSLPVISAVLFLIGTWIFFDMGEMAFVLYAAVYLALGIVTMLISMIIRKKVQR
;
A
#
# COMPACT_ATOMS: atom_id res chain seq x y z
N MET A 1 -10.07 -16.74 11.22
CA MET A 1 -9.89 -15.28 11.02
C MET A 1 -8.41 -14.84 11.02
N LYS A 2 -7.54 -15.28 11.95
CA LYS A 2 -6.11 -14.90 11.98
C LYS A 2 -5.30 -15.25 10.71
N LYS A 3 -5.60 -16.38 10.04
CA LYS A 3 -4.94 -16.79 8.79
C LYS A 3 -5.10 -15.76 7.66
N ASN A 4 -6.27 -15.14 7.52
CA ASN A 4 -6.49 -14.13 6.47
C ASN A 4 -5.64 -12.88 6.71
N ILE A 5 -5.47 -12.47 7.97
CA ILE A 5 -4.65 -11.29 8.31
C ILE A 5 -3.18 -11.54 7.96
N ILE A 6 -2.64 -12.71 8.35
CA ILE A 6 -1.24 -13.08 8.02
C ILE A 6 -1.06 -13.15 6.50
N LEU A 7 -2.05 -13.68 5.78
CA LEU A 7 -2.00 -13.76 4.32
C LEU A 7 -2.00 -12.35 3.69
N TRP A 8 -2.89 -11.45 4.13
CA TRP A 8 -2.91 -10.05 3.67
C TRP A 8 -1.63 -9.27 4.03
N LEU A 9 -1.05 -9.54 5.19
CA LEU A 9 0.23 -8.96 5.62
C LEU A 9 1.38 -9.48 4.74
N ALA A 10 1.38 -10.79 4.42
CA ALA A 10 2.33 -11.39 3.52
C ALA A 10 2.19 -10.84 2.08
N VAL A 11 0.97 -10.67 1.57
CA VAL A 11 0.77 -10.05 0.23
C VAL A 11 1.25 -8.60 0.25
N SER A 12 1.00 -7.84 1.32
CA SER A 12 1.51 -6.47 1.45
C SER A 12 3.04 -6.42 1.47
N ALA A 13 3.68 -7.34 2.19
CA ALA A 13 5.13 -7.46 2.21
C ALA A 13 5.68 -7.81 0.83
N VAL A 14 5.07 -8.76 0.11
CA VAL A 14 5.49 -9.12 -1.25
C VAL A 14 5.32 -7.92 -2.20
N VAL A 15 4.17 -7.24 -2.17
CA VAL A 15 3.90 -6.13 -3.09
C VAL A 15 4.76 -4.90 -2.77
N MET A 16 5.03 -4.61 -1.50
CA MET A 16 5.75 -3.38 -1.14
C MET A 16 7.26 -3.57 -0.91
N LEU A 17 7.75 -4.81 -0.82
CA LEU A 17 9.19 -5.09 -0.69
C LEU A 17 9.74 -5.88 -1.88
N ALA A 18 9.04 -6.92 -2.35
CA ALA A 18 9.57 -7.74 -3.44
C ALA A 18 9.46 -7.04 -4.81
N LEU A 19 8.43 -6.23 -5.04
CA LEU A 19 8.31 -5.47 -6.29
C LEU A 19 9.36 -4.35 -6.44
N PRO A 20 9.63 -3.50 -5.43
CA PRO A 20 10.74 -2.55 -5.52
C PRO A 20 12.09 -3.25 -5.68
N TRP A 21 12.30 -4.36 -4.97
CA TRP A 21 13.52 -5.16 -5.12
C TRP A 21 13.67 -5.75 -6.53
N LEU A 22 12.59 -6.29 -7.12
CA LEU A 22 12.59 -6.78 -8.51
C LEU A 22 12.85 -5.65 -9.52
N ALA A 23 12.28 -4.46 -9.30
CA ALA A 23 12.49 -3.32 -10.17
C ALA A 23 13.97 -2.89 -10.19
N VAL A 24 14.63 -2.83 -9.03
CA VAL A 24 16.03 -2.38 -8.92
C VAL A 24 17.01 -3.47 -9.36
N THR A 25 16.67 -4.75 -9.21
CA THR A 25 17.54 -5.87 -9.59
C THR A 25 17.42 -6.27 -11.06
N LEU A 26 16.23 -6.21 -11.66
CA LEU A 26 15.99 -6.71 -13.02
C LEU A 26 16.09 -5.62 -14.10
N VAL A 27 15.92 -4.34 -13.76
CA VAL A 27 15.72 -3.29 -14.77
C VAL A 27 16.83 -2.24 -14.66
N LYS A 28 17.77 -2.28 -15.61
CA LYS A 28 18.87 -1.32 -15.76
C LYS A 28 18.59 -0.36 -16.91
N GLY A 29 19.00 0.91 -16.76
CA GLY A 29 18.79 1.98 -17.75
C GLY A 29 17.41 2.64 -17.64
N ASP A 30 16.99 3.36 -18.69
CA ASP A 30 15.77 4.19 -18.70
C ASP A 30 14.46 3.42 -18.39
N ALA A 31 14.47 2.11 -18.61
CA ALA A 31 13.36 1.23 -18.25
C ALA A 31 13.09 1.20 -16.73
N GLY A 32 14.10 1.44 -15.89
CA GLY A 32 13.96 1.48 -14.44
C GLY A 32 13.01 2.58 -14.00
N MET A 33 13.10 3.77 -14.61
CA MET A 33 12.23 4.90 -14.31
C MET A 33 10.76 4.61 -14.69
N ALA A 34 10.51 3.97 -15.83
CA ALA A 34 9.16 3.58 -16.25
C ALA A 34 8.52 2.58 -15.29
N VAL A 35 9.30 1.61 -14.79
CA VAL A 35 8.84 0.63 -13.80
C VAL A 35 8.55 1.29 -12.45
N CYS A 36 9.36 2.28 -12.04
CA CYS A 36 9.07 3.11 -10.86
C CYS A 36 7.75 3.86 -10.99
N PHE A 37 7.52 4.50 -12.13
CA PHE A 37 6.26 5.21 -12.38
C PHE A 37 5.07 4.25 -12.33
N LEU A 38 5.18 3.06 -12.90
CA LEU A 38 4.10 2.08 -12.86
C LEU A 38 3.85 1.57 -11.42
N LEU A 39 4.91 1.36 -10.65
CA LEU A 39 4.82 0.97 -9.24
C LEU A 39 4.17 2.05 -8.37
N PHE A 40 4.65 3.29 -8.48
CA PHE A 40 4.18 4.39 -7.64
C PHE A 40 2.83 4.95 -8.11
N PHE A 41 2.58 5.11 -9.40
CA PHE A 41 1.33 5.73 -9.86
C PHE A 41 0.19 4.76 -10.14
N ALA A 42 0.46 3.46 -10.37
CA ALA A 42 -0.60 2.50 -10.65
C ALA A 42 -0.73 1.46 -9.53
N LEU A 43 0.33 0.69 -9.27
CA LEU A 43 0.23 -0.46 -8.36
C LEU A 43 -0.04 -0.06 -6.91
N ASN A 44 0.78 0.82 -6.33
CA ASN A 44 0.62 1.26 -4.94
C ASN A 44 -0.73 1.94 -4.64
N PRO A 45 -1.21 2.89 -5.46
CA PRO A 45 -2.51 3.52 -5.22
C PRO A 45 -3.66 2.53 -5.41
N LEU A 46 -3.61 1.66 -6.41
CA LEU A 46 -4.63 0.61 -6.59
C LEU A 46 -4.66 -0.34 -5.38
N TYR A 47 -3.47 -0.72 -4.89
CA TYR A 47 -3.33 -1.58 -3.72
C TYR A 47 -3.87 -0.90 -2.46
N SER A 48 -3.58 0.39 -2.26
CA SER A 48 -4.11 1.17 -1.14
C SER A 48 -5.64 1.27 -1.15
N VAL A 49 -6.24 1.49 -2.33
CA VAL A 49 -7.70 1.53 -2.49
C VAL A 49 -8.34 0.19 -2.16
N ILE A 50 -7.82 -0.92 -2.70
CA ILE A 50 -8.34 -2.27 -2.42
C ILE A 50 -8.22 -2.59 -0.93
N PHE A 51 -7.08 -2.26 -0.32
CA PHE A 51 -6.86 -2.47 1.12
C PHE A 51 -7.79 -1.63 1.99
N GLY A 52 -8.02 -0.37 1.66
CA GLY A 52 -8.96 0.48 2.39
C GLY A 52 -10.39 -0.05 2.30
N VAL A 53 -10.82 -0.52 1.13
CA VAL A 53 -12.13 -1.17 0.96
C VAL A 53 -12.27 -2.42 1.83
N PHE A 54 -11.24 -3.27 1.89
CA PHE A 54 -11.22 -4.43 2.78
C PHE A 54 -11.16 -4.05 4.26
N ALA A 55 -10.42 -3.01 4.63
CA ALA A 55 -10.34 -2.53 6.01
C ALA A 55 -11.70 -2.01 6.50
N GLY A 56 -12.48 -1.34 5.63
CA GLY A 56 -13.84 -0.89 5.96
C GLY A 56 -14.84 -2.04 6.19
N LYS A 57 -14.51 -3.26 5.76
CA LYS A 57 -15.32 -4.47 5.94
C LYS A 57 -15.20 -5.07 7.35
N ASP A 58 -14.02 -5.01 7.97
CA ASP A 58 -13.74 -5.51 9.33
C ASP A 58 -12.94 -4.48 10.17
N MET A 59 -13.60 -3.37 10.48
CA MET A 59 -13.03 -2.18 11.12
C MET A 59 -12.34 -2.42 12.49
N LYS A 60 -12.79 -3.41 13.28
CA LYS A 60 -12.21 -3.69 14.61
C LYS A 60 -10.80 -4.30 14.56
N HIS A 61 -10.40 -4.91 13.44
CA HIS A 61 -9.14 -5.67 13.38
C HIS A 61 -8.22 -5.23 12.23
N LEU A 62 -8.74 -4.48 11.24
CA LEU A 62 -8.04 -4.11 10.02
C LEU A 62 -7.74 -2.60 9.89
N TRP A 63 -8.06 -1.77 10.90
CA TRP A 63 -7.80 -0.32 10.86
C TRP A 63 -6.30 0.03 10.80
N SER A 64 -5.44 -0.86 11.29
CA SER A 64 -3.99 -0.71 11.21
C SER A 64 -3.41 -1.04 9.84
N LEU A 65 -4.16 -1.67 8.93
CA LEU A 65 -3.63 -2.10 7.63
C LEU A 65 -3.20 -0.94 6.70
N PRO A 66 -3.98 0.14 6.53
CA PRO A 66 -3.55 1.30 5.73
C PRO A 66 -2.29 1.97 6.28
N VAL A 67 -2.12 1.94 7.61
CA VAL A 67 -0.92 2.48 8.28
C VAL A 67 0.27 1.55 8.05
N ILE A 68 0.09 0.25 8.22
CA ILE A 68 1.14 -0.77 8.02
C ILE A 68 1.63 -0.78 6.57
N SER A 69 0.73 -0.66 5.58
CA SER A 69 1.13 -0.59 4.17
C SER A 69 1.94 0.67 3.87
N ALA A 70 1.52 1.84 4.35
CA ALA A 70 2.28 3.08 4.17
C ALA A 70 3.68 3.02 4.80
N VAL A 71 3.80 2.42 5.99
CA VAL A 71 5.09 2.21 6.66
C VAL A 71 5.97 1.21 5.90
N LEU A 72 5.41 0.09 5.45
CA LEU A 72 6.13 -0.90 4.62
C LEU A 72 6.64 -0.29 3.32
N PHE A 73 5.85 0.56 2.66
CA PHE A 73 6.25 1.28 1.46
C PHE A 73 7.44 2.22 1.73
N LEU A 74 7.40 2.97 2.82
CA LEU A 74 8.48 3.88 3.22
C LEU A 74 9.77 3.11 3.51
N ILE A 75 9.67 2.00 4.25
CA ILE A 75 10.82 1.15 4.55
C ILE A 75 11.38 0.53 3.26
N GLY A 76 10.53 0.01 2.38
CA GLY A 76 10.95 -0.60 1.12
C GLY A 76 11.66 0.39 0.19
N THR A 77 11.13 1.60 0.06
CA THR A 77 11.74 2.65 -0.78
C THR A 77 13.06 3.14 -0.21
N TRP A 78 13.19 3.30 1.11
CA TRP A 78 14.48 3.66 1.72
C TRP A 78 15.53 2.54 1.68
N ILE A 79 15.13 1.27 1.65
CA ILE A 79 16.08 0.14 1.54
C ILE A 79 16.57 -0.04 0.10
N PHE A 80 15.70 0.13 -0.90
CA PHE A 80 16.00 -0.25 -2.30
C PHE A 80 16.24 0.91 -3.26
N PHE A 81 15.70 2.11 -3.00
CA PHE A 81 15.86 3.27 -3.87
C PHE A 81 16.90 4.25 -3.33
N ASP A 82 16.48 5.18 -2.48
CA ASP A 82 17.33 6.20 -1.92
C ASP A 82 16.84 6.57 -0.52
N MET A 83 17.75 6.48 0.44
CA MET A 83 17.45 6.66 1.86
C MET A 83 17.35 8.16 2.19
N GLY A 84 16.22 8.59 2.72
CA GLY A 84 16.01 9.98 3.17
C GLY A 84 15.33 10.91 2.17
N GLU A 85 14.94 10.41 0.99
CA GLU A 85 14.22 11.21 -0.01
C GLU A 85 12.82 11.63 0.46
N MET A 86 12.54 12.93 0.48
CA MET A 86 11.25 13.49 0.93
C MET A 86 10.10 13.12 -0.01
N ALA A 87 10.39 12.85 -1.28
CA ALA A 87 9.38 12.44 -2.25
C ALA A 87 8.66 11.15 -1.81
N PHE A 88 9.38 10.16 -1.28
CA PHE A 88 8.79 8.91 -0.81
C PHE A 88 7.90 9.09 0.43
N VAL A 89 8.23 10.05 1.30
CA VAL A 89 7.39 10.44 2.44
C VAL A 89 6.06 11.02 1.94
N LEU A 90 6.09 11.88 0.92
CA LEU A 90 4.88 12.43 0.30
C LEU A 90 4.02 11.33 -0.36
N TYR A 91 4.63 10.39 -1.09
CA TYR A 91 3.91 9.25 -1.65
C TYR A 91 3.27 8.38 -0.57
N ALA A 92 3.99 8.08 0.52
CA ALA A 92 3.45 7.33 1.64
C ALA A 92 2.26 8.05 2.30
N ALA A 93 2.34 9.37 2.47
CA ALA A 93 1.27 10.18 3.01
C ALA A 93 0.02 10.16 2.10
N VAL A 94 0.21 10.27 0.78
CA VAL A 94 -0.88 10.19 -0.21
C VAL A 94 -1.53 8.80 -0.20
N TYR A 95 -0.74 7.72 -0.17
CA TYR A 95 -1.28 6.36 -0.10
C TYR A 95 -2.01 6.10 1.20
N LEU A 96 -1.51 6.63 2.32
CA LEU A 96 -2.20 6.56 3.61
C LEU A 96 -3.54 7.29 3.56
N ALA A 97 -3.57 8.50 3.00
CA ALA A 97 -4.79 9.28 2.84
C ALA A 97 -5.83 8.52 1.98
N LEU A 98 -5.40 7.97 0.83
CA LEU A 98 -6.25 7.14 -0.03
C LEU A 98 -6.81 5.92 0.71
N GLY A 99 -5.97 5.21 1.47
CA GLY A 99 -6.38 4.04 2.24
C GLY A 99 -7.39 4.38 3.34
N ILE A 100 -7.20 5.51 4.04
CA ILE A 100 -8.12 5.99 5.08
C ILE A 100 -9.45 6.44 4.46
N VAL A 101 -9.42 7.22 3.37
CA VAL A 101 -10.63 7.72 2.70
C VAL A 101 -11.49 6.55 2.20
N THR A 102 -10.88 5.59 1.52
CA THR A 102 -11.59 4.41 1.00
C THR A 102 -12.11 3.50 2.11
N MET A 103 -11.39 3.40 3.22
CA MET A 103 -11.86 2.73 4.43
C MET A 103 -13.10 3.39 5.01
N LEU A 104 -13.10 4.72 5.16
CA LEU A 104 -14.24 5.49 5.68
C LEU A 104 -15.46 5.36 4.77
N ILE A 105 -15.28 5.48 3.45
CA ILE A 105 -16.36 5.31 2.46
C ILE A 105 -16.99 3.91 2.59
N SER A 106 -16.16 2.86 2.62
CA SER A 106 -16.64 1.47 2.69
C SER A 106 -17.39 1.17 3.99
N MET A 107 -16.94 1.79 5.09
CA MET A 107 -17.60 1.72 6.38
C MET A 107 -18.98 2.40 6.37
N ILE A 108 -19.09 3.58 5.76
CA ILE A 108 -20.37 4.31 5.64
C ILE A 108 -21.37 3.52 4.79
N ILE A 109 -20.93 2.97 3.65
CA ILE A 109 -21.77 2.15 2.77
C ILE A 109 -22.28 0.92 3.53
N ARG A 110 -21.41 0.21 4.26
CA ARG A 110 -21.82 -0.94 5.08
C ARG A 110 -22.84 -0.60 6.14
N LYS A 111 -22.62 0.50 6.87
CA LYS A 111 -23.58 0.97 7.88
C LYS A 111 -24.94 1.29 7.27
N LYS A 112 -25.00 1.77 6.02
CA LYS A 112 -26.26 2.00 5.30
C LYS A 112 -26.92 0.72 4.78
N VAL A 113 -26.15 -0.29 4.38
CA VAL A 113 -26.68 -1.57 3.87
C VAL A 113 -27.17 -2.51 4.98
N GLN A 114 -26.60 -2.40 6.19
CA GLN A 114 -26.98 -3.20 7.36
C GLN A 114 -28.11 -2.57 8.21
N ARG A 115 -28.61 -1.38 7.84
CA ARG A 115 -29.69 -0.67 8.51
C ARG A 115 -30.94 -0.72 7.65
#